data_AF-A0A2S8GQV1-F1
#
_entry.id   AF-A0A2S8GQV1-F1
#
_cell.length_a   1.000
_cell.length_b   1.000
_cell.length_c   1.000
_cell.angle_alpha   90.00
_cell.angle_beta   90.00
_cell.angle_gamma   90.00
#
_symmetry.space_group_name_H-M   'P 1'
#
loop_
_entity.id
_entity.type
_entity.pdbx_description
1 polymer ?
#
loop_
_entity_poly.entity_id
_entity_poly.type
_entity_poly.pdbx_seq_one_letter_code
_entity_poly.pdbx_strand_id
1 'polypeptide(L)'
;MQGRRFLLGIAVLLGAILAGHNAVAQDRFHTVNLQPQANQKLSDDFHGYVGNNLKPLPRGRQTFEEVRFEIGESMIQLASKRAPDFPEKAEGIQVGSKADQLHFLHGTGWVVSEGTLIGSYVIHYADNTKETIPIEYGNDVRDWWTLVEDDPAARAKTVWKSVNDASKDFRGGVVHIRLFLRTWENPHPGKKIETITFSSRNETISAPFLIAVTAEAKAYENGISEQMEPTEPFMEPGQPGASVAKTNANEKEIREKLEQNGALIETGQGGAITKVSLSGPGLVAGTIRGTDDDLLLVAELPNLRILYLNSSSITNDGLEALEETSSLRWLSLNMTQIGDTGLKHLAPLTQLERLRLYRTPITDAGLESLAEMENLKVLDLSHTAITDRGLKVLAGLKSLEKLDLSGTQVTEEGVAQLKEQLSPKVEIDY
;
A
#
# COMPACT_ATOMS: atom_id res chain seq x y z
N MET A 1 -41.65 39.07 -60.41
CA MET A 1 -41.35 40.06 -59.35
C MET A 1 -41.03 39.29 -58.08
N GLN A 2 -39.86 39.59 -57.50
CA GLN A 2 -39.35 39.24 -56.15
C GLN A 2 -39.40 37.75 -55.73
N GLY A 3 -38.29 37.07 -55.38
CA GLY A 3 -36.91 37.49 -55.16
C GLY A 3 -35.97 36.29 -55.25
N ARG A 4 -34.74 36.55 -55.70
CA ARG A 4 -33.62 35.61 -55.77
C ARG A 4 -32.83 35.62 -54.46
N ARG A 5 -32.03 34.55 -54.28
CA ARG A 5 -30.79 34.36 -53.47
C ARG A 5 -31.02 33.53 -52.19
N PHE A 6 -30.22 32.53 -51.81
CA PHE A 6 -28.97 31.94 -52.33
C PHE A 6 -28.78 30.52 -51.72
N LEU A 7 -28.29 29.59 -52.55
CA LEU A 7 -27.43 28.40 -52.36
C LEU A 7 -27.13 27.78 -50.97
N LEU A 8 -27.41 26.45 -50.93
CA LEU A 8 -26.55 25.29 -50.57
C LEU A 8 -25.84 25.20 -49.21
N GLY A 9 -26.19 24.14 -48.46
CA GLY A 9 -25.38 23.58 -47.37
C GLY A 9 -25.95 22.23 -46.92
N ILE A 10 -25.46 21.15 -47.52
CA ILE A 10 -25.77 19.76 -47.15
C ILE A 10 -25.19 19.49 -45.76
N ALA A 11 -26.04 19.15 -44.78
CA ALA A 11 -25.63 18.53 -43.52
C ALA A 11 -26.30 17.16 -43.43
N VAL A 12 -25.54 16.12 -43.77
CA VAL A 12 -25.90 14.72 -43.58
C VAL A 12 -25.91 14.44 -42.07
N LEU A 13 -27.10 14.22 -41.50
CA LEU A 13 -27.25 13.57 -40.20
C LEU A 13 -26.86 12.09 -40.37
N LEU A 14 -25.65 11.75 -39.97
CA LEU A 14 -25.26 10.37 -39.65
C LEU A 14 -25.26 10.25 -38.12
N GLY A 15 -26.39 9.76 -37.60
CA GLY A 15 -26.46 9.22 -36.26
C GLY A 15 -25.69 7.90 -36.23
N ALA A 16 -24.55 7.90 -35.56
CA ALA A 16 -23.80 6.69 -35.23
C ALA A 16 -23.71 6.58 -33.70
N ILE A 17 -24.64 5.80 -33.16
CA ILE A 17 -24.46 4.82 -32.06
C ILE A 17 -23.29 5.13 -31.12
N LEU A 18 -23.55 5.90 -30.06
CA LEU A 18 -22.78 5.83 -28.81
C LEU A 18 -23.22 4.54 -28.10
N ALA A 19 -22.57 3.43 -28.45
CA ALA A 19 -22.55 2.25 -27.59
C ALA A 19 -21.70 2.62 -26.36
N GLY A 20 -22.38 2.82 -25.23
CA GLY A 20 -21.73 3.07 -23.95
C GLY A 20 -20.77 1.95 -23.61
N HIS A 21 -19.48 2.28 -23.52
CA HIS A 21 -18.54 1.53 -22.73
C HIS A 21 -18.80 1.88 -21.26
N ASN A 22 -19.83 1.26 -20.66
CA ASN A 22 -19.83 1.04 -19.22
C ASN A 22 -18.77 -0.02 -18.94
N ALA A 23 -17.51 0.39 -18.80
CA ALA A 23 -16.52 -0.41 -18.10
C ALA A 23 -17.02 -0.50 -16.66
N VAL A 24 -17.63 -1.64 -16.31
CA VAL A 24 -17.89 -1.99 -14.91
C VAL A 24 -16.52 -2.00 -14.24
N ALA A 25 -16.23 -1.02 -13.39
CA ALA A 25 -15.04 -1.03 -12.56
C ALA A 25 -15.00 -2.38 -11.84
N GLN A 26 -13.96 -3.18 -12.08
CA GLN A 26 -13.79 -4.42 -11.31
C GLN A 26 -13.70 -4.04 -9.84
N ASP A 27 -14.52 -4.68 -9.00
CA ASP A 27 -14.46 -4.47 -7.57
C ASP A 27 -13.05 -4.84 -7.10
N ARG A 28 -12.30 -3.85 -6.60
CA ARG A 28 -10.92 -4.03 -6.12
C ARG A 28 -10.81 -5.12 -5.05
N PHE A 29 -11.92 -5.39 -4.36
CA PHE A 29 -12.03 -6.40 -3.33
C PHE A 29 -12.69 -7.68 -3.84
N HIS A 30 -11.94 -8.76 -3.79
CA HIS A 30 -12.43 -10.11 -3.96
C HIS A 30 -12.59 -10.78 -2.59
N THR A 31 -13.83 -10.85 -2.10
CA THR A 31 -14.15 -11.51 -0.83
C THR A 31 -14.04 -13.02 -0.95
N VAL A 32 -13.37 -13.65 0.01
CA VAL A 32 -13.12 -15.10 0.02
C VAL A 32 -14.21 -15.80 0.82
N ASN A 33 -14.86 -16.80 0.21
CA ASN A 33 -15.91 -17.57 0.87
C ASN A 33 -15.32 -18.61 1.83
N LEU A 34 -15.42 -18.35 3.14
CA LEU A 34 -14.96 -19.27 4.18
C LEU A 34 -15.95 -20.37 4.56
N GLN A 35 -17.22 -20.27 4.14
CA GLN A 35 -18.29 -21.15 4.63
C GLN A 35 -18.03 -22.66 4.39
N PRO A 36 -17.39 -23.11 3.30
CA PRO A 36 -17.08 -24.53 3.11
C PRO A 36 -16.11 -25.11 4.15
N GLN A 37 -15.29 -24.27 4.79
CA GLN A 37 -14.33 -24.66 5.84
C GLN A 37 -14.78 -24.23 7.24
N ALA A 38 -15.86 -23.44 7.34
CA ALA A 38 -16.33 -22.92 8.62
C ALA A 38 -16.91 -24.03 9.51
N ASN A 39 -16.64 -23.94 10.81
CA ASN A 39 -16.95 -24.98 11.79
C ASN A 39 -17.54 -24.44 13.10
N GLN A 40 -17.65 -23.12 13.24
CA GLN A 40 -18.20 -22.45 14.42
C GLN A 40 -19.16 -21.35 13.96
N LYS A 41 -20.44 -21.42 14.33
CA LYS A 41 -21.36 -20.32 14.04
C LYS A 41 -21.03 -19.11 14.89
N LEU A 42 -21.16 -17.91 14.33
CA LEU A 42 -20.99 -16.66 15.07
C LEU A 42 -22.04 -16.51 16.19
N SER A 43 -23.20 -17.17 16.03
CA SER A 43 -24.28 -17.19 17.00
C SER A 43 -24.10 -18.18 18.16
N ASP A 44 -23.22 -19.16 18.01
CA ASP A 44 -23.05 -20.22 18.98
C ASP A 44 -22.04 -19.78 20.04
N ASP A 45 -22.23 -20.28 21.26
CA ASP A 45 -21.40 -19.89 22.40
C ASP A 45 -20.01 -20.54 22.33
N PHE A 46 -19.00 -19.71 22.54
CA PHE A 46 -17.58 -20.04 22.46
C PHE A 46 -17.14 -20.63 23.78
N HIS A 47 -16.33 -21.69 23.69
CA HIS A 47 -15.59 -22.26 24.83
C HIS A 47 -16.48 -22.70 25.98
N GLY A 48 -17.73 -23.08 25.68
CA GLY A 48 -18.71 -23.54 26.68
C GLY A 48 -19.23 -22.44 27.62
N TYR A 49 -19.00 -21.16 27.30
CA TYR A 49 -19.44 -20.05 28.14
C TYR A 49 -20.72 -19.40 27.57
N VAL A 50 -21.84 -19.55 28.28
CA VAL A 50 -23.15 -19.10 27.79
C VAL A 50 -23.14 -17.60 27.52
N GLY A 51 -23.60 -17.20 26.33
CA GLY A 51 -23.64 -15.81 25.89
C GLY A 51 -22.31 -15.28 25.34
N ASN A 52 -21.24 -16.07 25.36
CA ASN A 52 -19.94 -15.69 24.82
C ASN A 52 -19.89 -15.98 23.32
N ASN A 53 -20.32 -15.06 22.48
CA ASN A 53 -20.44 -15.28 21.05
C ASN A 53 -20.17 -14.00 20.27
N LEU A 54 -20.20 -14.12 18.94
CA LEU A 54 -20.07 -13.02 17.99
C LEU A 54 -21.43 -12.60 17.41
N LYS A 55 -22.55 -12.86 18.11
CA LYS A 55 -23.89 -12.38 17.69
C LYS A 55 -23.94 -10.87 17.39
N PRO A 56 -23.22 -9.99 18.10
CA PRO A 56 -23.24 -8.55 17.79
C PRO A 56 -22.52 -8.17 16.49
N LEU A 57 -21.71 -9.06 15.91
CA LEU A 57 -20.98 -8.77 14.67
C LEU A 57 -21.97 -8.74 13.49
N PRO A 58 -22.09 -7.64 12.74
CA PRO A 58 -23.01 -7.56 11.61
C PRO A 58 -22.62 -8.54 10.50
N ARG A 59 -23.62 -9.18 9.87
CA ARG A 59 -23.44 -10.10 8.74
C ARG A 59 -23.48 -9.36 7.41
N GLY A 60 -23.11 -10.07 6.36
CA GLY A 60 -23.13 -9.55 5.00
C GLY A 60 -21.92 -8.68 4.71
N ARG A 61 -22.07 -7.80 3.72
CA ARG A 61 -21.03 -6.84 3.32
C ARG A 61 -20.77 -5.80 4.41
N GLN A 62 -19.56 -5.81 4.95
CA GLN A 62 -19.07 -4.87 5.97
C GLN A 62 -17.80 -4.17 5.47
N THR A 63 -17.50 -3.00 6.02
CA THR A 63 -16.26 -2.27 5.72
C THR A 63 -15.56 -1.87 7.01
N PHE A 64 -14.27 -2.19 7.09
CA PHE A 64 -13.39 -1.88 8.22
C PHE A 64 -12.10 -1.28 7.67
N GLU A 65 -11.69 -0.09 8.13
CA GLU A 65 -10.48 0.60 7.64
C GLU A 65 -10.41 0.63 6.10
N GLU A 66 -11.56 0.90 5.45
CA GLU A 66 -11.74 0.92 3.98
C GLU A 66 -11.70 -0.44 3.27
N VAL A 67 -11.41 -1.53 3.98
CA VAL A 67 -11.40 -2.89 3.44
C VAL A 67 -12.80 -3.48 3.50
N ARG A 68 -13.30 -3.95 2.35
CA ARG A 68 -14.61 -4.61 2.25
C ARG A 68 -14.49 -6.10 2.58
N PHE A 69 -15.33 -6.59 3.48
CA PHE A 69 -15.46 -7.99 3.84
C PHE A 69 -16.88 -8.49 3.58
N GLU A 70 -17.02 -9.79 3.34
CA GLU A 70 -18.29 -10.49 3.40
C GLU A 70 -18.29 -11.36 4.65
N ILE A 71 -19.12 -11.01 5.65
CA ILE A 71 -19.20 -11.75 6.92
C ILE A 71 -20.36 -12.74 6.84
N GLY A 72 -20.02 -14.04 6.79
CA GLY A 72 -21.00 -15.12 6.80
C GLY A 72 -21.58 -15.43 8.18
N GLU A 73 -22.38 -16.50 8.26
CA GLU A 73 -22.98 -16.95 9.53
C GLU A 73 -22.01 -17.75 10.42
N SER A 74 -20.97 -18.30 9.82
CA SER A 74 -19.97 -19.13 10.50
C SER A 74 -18.55 -18.68 10.20
N MET A 75 -17.66 -18.99 11.13
CA MET A 75 -16.22 -18.73 11.07
C MET A 75 -15.43 -20.04 11.14
N ILE A 76 -14.12 -19.94 10.90
CA ILE A 76 -13.19 -21.05 11.12
C ILE A 76 -12.55 -20.89 12.49
N GLN A 77 -12.86 -21.77 13.42
CA GLN A 77 -12.17 -21.93 14.70
C GLN A 77 -11.14 -23.06 14.58
N LEU A 78 -9.91 -22.83 15.04
CA LEU A 78 -8.88 -23.86 15.08
C LEU A 78 -8.58 -24.33 16.51
N ALA A 79 -7.96 -25.50 16.57
CA ALA A 79 -7.62 -26.19 17.81
C ALA A 79 -6.66 -25.39 18.69
N SER A 80 -6.78 -25.56 19.99
CA SER A 80 -5.75 -25.22 20.98
C SER A 80 -5.80 -26.19 22.15
N LYS A 81 -4.88 -26.06 23.11
CA LYS A 81 -4.94 -26.82 24.37
C LYS A 81 -6.23 -26.59 25.18
N ARG A 82 -6.98 -25.51 24.90
CA ARG A 82 -8.29 -25.21 25.52
C ARG A 82 -9.49 -25.39 24.59
N ALA A 83 -9.25 -25.67 23.32
CA ALA A 83 -10.27 -25.90 22.31
C ALA A 83 -9.90 -27.15 21.48
N PRO A 84 -9.76 -28.34 22.09
CA PRO A 84 -9.19 -29.51 21.42
C PRO A 84 -10.12 -30.14 20.38
N ASP A 85 -11.42 -29.84 20.42
CA ASP A 85 -12.42 -30.45 19.53
C ASP A 85 -12.46 -29.82 18.13
N PHE A 86 -11.73 -28.73 17.93
CA PHE A 86 -11.60 -28.06 16.64
C PHE A 86 -10.44 -28.66 15.82
N PRO A 87 -10.47 -28.55 14.48
CA PRO A 87 -9.37 -29.00 13.65
C PRO A 87 -8.12 -28.14 13.84
N GLU A 88 -6.94 -28.72 13.68
CA GLU A 88 -5.69 -27.96 13.71
C GLU A 88 -5.50 -27.12 12.44
N LYS A 89 -6.18 -27.47 11.34
CA LYS A 89 -6.04 -26.80 10.04
C LYS A 89 -7.37 -26.73 9.30
N ALA A 90 -7.56 -25.63 8.58
CA ALA A 90 -8.54 -25.50 7.52
C ALA A 90 -7.81 -25.33 6.20
N GLU A 91 -7.90 -26.34 5.34
CA GLU A 91 -7.22 -26.39 4.05
C GLU A 91 -8.18 -26.05 2.90
N GLY A 92 -7.61 -25.59 1.78
CA GLY A 92 -8.35 -25.40 0.54
C GLY A 92 -9.33 -24.22 0.57
N ILE A 93 -9.10 -23.22 1.42
CA ILE A 93 -9.88 -21.96 1.40
C ILE A 93 -9.63 -21.30 0.04
N GLN A 94 -10.64 -21.26 -0.83
CA GLN A 94 -10.49 -20.86 -2.23
C GLN A 94 -10.37 -19.34 -2.35
N VAL A 95 -9.28 -18.85 -2.94
CA VAL A 95 -9.12 -17.43 -3.30
C VAL A 95 -9.35 -17.25 -4.79
N GLY A 96 -8.62 -18.00 -5.62
CA GLY A 96 -8.87 -18.05 -7.06
C GLY A 96 -8.58 -16.75 -7.82
N SER A 97 -7.90 -15.78 -7.22
CA SER A 97 -7.61 -14.47 -7.82
C SER A 97 -6.13 -14.08 -7.65
N LYS A 98 -5.69 -13.13 -8.48
CA LYS A 98 -4.50 -12.34 -8.17
C LYS A 98 -4.88 -11.29 -7.13
N ALA A 99 -3.93 -10.88 -6.30
CA ALA A 99 -4.14 -9.84 -5.32
C ALA A 99 -2.81 -9.21 -4.92
N ASP A 100 -2.80 -7.92 -4.69
CA ASP A 100 -1.67 -7.19 -4.14
C ASP A 100 -1.62 -7.35 -2.62
N GLN A 101 -2.78 -7.50 -1.99
CA GLN A 101 -2.91 -7.65 -0.55
C GLN A 101 -3.91 -8.74 -0.18
N LEU A 102 -3.64 -9.41 0.94
CA LEU A 102 -4.64 -10.21 1.64
C LEU A 102 -4.96 -9.56 2.98
N HIS A 103 -6.24 -9.43 3.26
CA HIS A 103 -6.74 -8.89 4.52
C HIS A 103 -7.42 -9.99 5.30
N PHE A 104 -7.03 -10.15 6.56
CA PHE A 104 -7.55 -11.15 7.48
C PHE A 104 -8.29 -10.43 8.60
N LEU A 105 -9.59 -10.70 8.72
CA LEU A 105 -10.37 -10.33 9.90
C LEU A 105 -10.39 -11.54 10.83
N HIS A 106 -9.67 -11.46 11.93
CA HIS A 106 -9.39 -12.61 12.79
C HIS A 106 -9.29 -12.23 14.28
N GLY A 107 -9.14 -13.25 15.11
CA GLY A 107 -8.89 -13.08 16.53
C GLY A 107 -8.38 -14.38 17.14
N THR A 108 -8.15 -14.33 18.45
CA THR A 108 -7.81 -15.52 19.22
C THR A 108 -8.43 -15.45 20.60
N GLY A 109 -8.78 -16.61 21.16
CA GLY A 109 -9.10 -16.74 22.58
C GLY A 109 -7.84 -16.96 23.40
N TRP A 110 -7.85 -16.49 24.65
CA TRP A 110 -6.84 -16.72 25.69
C TRP A 110 -5.47 -16.08 25.44
N VAL A 111 -5.01 -15.38 26.47
CA VAL A 111 -3.69 -14.76 26.57
C VAL A 111 -2.57 -15.80 26.65
N VAL A 112 -1.52 -15.58 25.86
CA VAL A 112 -0.21 -16.25 25.97
C VAL A 112 0.90 -15.19 25.94
N SER A 113 2.17 -15.58 26.07
CA SER A 113 3.29 -14.65 26.08
C SER A 113 3.41 -13.87 24.76
N GLU A 114 3.88 -12.61 24.84
CA GLU A 114 4.19 -11.79 23.65
C GLU A 114 5.11 -12.52 22.67
N GLY A 115 4.87 -12.35 21.37
CA GLY A 115 5.66 -12.95 20.29
C GLY A 115 5.43 -14.45 20.11
N THR A 116 4.57 -15.09 20.91
CA THR A 116 4.31 -16.53 20.79
C THR A 116 3.64 -16.83 19.45
N LEU A 117 4.26 -17.68 18.63
CA LEU A 117 3.64 -18.19 17.40
C LEU A 117 2.46 -19.10 17.76
N ILE A 118 1.24 -18.71 17.36
CA ILE A 118 0.01 -19.47 17.66
C ILE A 118 -0.59 -20.15 16.43
N GLY A 119 -0.20 -19.71 15.23
CA GLY A 119 -0.69 -20.27 13.98
C GLY A 119 -0.02 -19.67 12.75
N SER A 120 -0.56 -19.98 11.57
CA SER A 120 -0.11 -19.40 10.32
C SER A 120 -1.20 -19.44 9.24
N TYR A 121 -1.06 -18.55 8.26
CA TYR A 121 -1.66 -18.70 6.94
C TYR A 121 -0.59 -19.20 5.97
N VAL A 122 -0.88 -20.24 5.19
CA VAL A 122 -0.03 -20.67 4.08
C VAL A 122 -0.77 -20.32 2.80
N ILE A 123 -0.17 -19.45 2.00
CA ILE A 123 -0.71 -18.98 0.73
C ILE A 123 -0.15 -19.88 -0.36
N HIS A 124 -1.01 -20.57 -1.11
CA HIS A 124 -0.61 -21.47 -2.19
C HIS A 124 -0.93 -20.81 -3.54
N TYR A 125 0.09 -20.62 -4.38
CA TYR A 125 -0.10 -20.06 -5.72
C TYR A 125 -0.34 -21.16 -6.76
N ALA A 126 -0.87 -20.75 -7.91
CA ALA A 126 -1.15 -21.63 -9.04
C ALA A 126 0.09 -22.34 -9.61
N ASP A 127 1.30 -21.79 -9.39
CA ASP A 127 2.56 -22.39 -9.82
C ASP A 127 3.15 -23.38 -8.80
N ASN A 128 2.38 -23.74 -7.76
CA ASN A 128 2.76 -24.58 -6.62
C ASN A 128 3.82 -23.97 -5.68
N THR A 129 4.20 -22.70 -5.86
CA THR A 129 4.95 -21.97 -4.83
C THR A 129 4.05 -21.60 -3.67
N LYS A 130 4.64 -21.28 -2.52
CA LYS A 130 3.90 -20.91 -1.31
C LYS A 130 4.60 -19.82 -0.52
N GLU A 131 3.81 -18.99 0.16
CA GLU A 131 4.25 -18.08 1.20
C GLU A 131 3.65 -18.47 2.54
N THR A 132 4.35 -18.21 3.64
CA THR A 132 3.83 -18.48 4.99
C THR A 132 3.79 -17.19 5.80
N ILE A 133 2.62 -16.89 6.31
CA ILE A 133 2.35 -15.73 7.14
C ILE A 133 2.19 -16.21 8.59
N PRO A 134 3.16 -16.00 9.49
CA PRO A 134 3.03 -16.40 10.89
C PRO A 134 1.94 -15.58 11.58
N ILE A 135 1.27 -16.17 12.56
CA ILE A 135 0.33 -15.48 13.46
C ILE A 135 0.95 -15.53 14.86
N GLU A 136 1.42 -14.38 15.32
CA GLU A 136 2.06 -14.20 16.61
C GLU A 136 1.14 -13.46 17.56
N TYR A 137 0.97 -14.01 18.76
CA TYR A 137 0.28 -13.33 19.85
C TYR A 137 1.03 -12.06 20.23
N GLY A 138 0.30 -10.95 20.36
CA GLY A 138 0.86 -9.62 20.66
C GLY A 138 1.21 -8.80 19.43
N ASN A 139 1.61 -9.46 18.34
CA ASN A 139 1.91 -8.79 17.08
C ASN A 139 0.72 -8.78 16.11
N ASP A 140 0.07 -9.91 15.87
CA ASP A 140 -1.02 -10.00 14.89
C ASP A 140 -2.40 -10.03 15.54
N VAL A 141 -2.49 -10.54 16.77
CA VAL A 141 -3.73 -10.64 17.53
C VAL A 141 -3.46 -10.48 19.03
N ARG A 142 -4.50 -10.07 19.76
CA ARG A 142 -4.58 -10.21 21.22
C ARG A 142 -5.76 -11.11 21.57
N ASP A 143 -5.92 -11.44 22.85
CA ASP A 143 -7.16 -12.03 23.32
C ASP A 143 -8.34 -11.14 22.87
N TRP A 144 -9.30 -11.77 22.21
CA TRP A 144 -10.51 -11.11 21.73
C TRP A 144 -11.33 -10.58 22.91
N TRP A 145 -11.17 -11.14 24.12
CA TRP A 145 -11.68 -10.56 25.36
C TRP A 145 -10.66 -9.60 25.96
N THR A 146 -11.07 -8.34 26.19
CA THR A 146 -10.20 -7.37 26.86
C THR A 146 -10.90 -6.57 27.96
N LEU A 147 -10.22 -6.46 29.09
CA LEU A 147 -10.50 -5.51 30.17
C LEU A 147 -9.67 -4.22 30.03
N VAL A 148 -8.69 -4.22 29.12
CA VAL A 148 -7.76 -3.10 28.89
C VAL A 148 -8.21 -2.36 27.64
N GLU A 149 -8.40 -1.04 27.76
CA GLU A 149 -8.84 -0.22 26.63
C GLU A 149 -7.76 -0.10 25.54
N ASP A 150 -6.50 0.04 25.98
CA ASP A 150 -5.31 0.23 25.15
C ASP A 150 -4.35 -0.96 25.28
N ASP A 151 -4.57 -1.97 24.44
CA ASP A 151 -3.72 -3.17 24.30
C ASP A 151 -3.62 -3.51 22.80
N PRO A 152 -2.81 -2.76 22.03
CA PRO A 152 -2.76 -2.90 20.58
C PRO A 152 -1.96 -4.14 20.14
N ALA A 153 -2.25 -4.64 18.94
CA ALA A 153 -1.41 -5.59 18.25
C ALA A 153 -0.44 -4.83 17.34
N ALA A 154 0.85 -5.19 17.32
CA ALA A 154 1.87 -4.40 16.62
C ALA A 154 1.71 -4.32 15.08
N ARG A 155 1.13 -5.35 14.47
CA ARG A 155 0.97 -5.54 13.02
C ARG A 155 -0.49 -5.64 12.58
N ALA A 156 -1.44 -5.43 13.48
CA ALA A 156 -2.85 -5.52 13.17
C ALA A 156 -3.65 -4.43 13.91
N LYS A 157 -4.68 -3.92 13.24
CA LYS A 157 -5.56 -2.89 13.82
C LYS A 157 -6.75 -3.54 14.51
N THR A 158 -7.13 -3.04 15.67
CA THR A 158 -8.45 -3.39 16.25
C THR A 158 -9.51 -2.62 15.48
N VAL A 159 -10.31 -3.31 14.68
CA VAL A 159 -11.29 -2.65 13.76
C VAL A 159 -12.74 -2.85 14.16
N TRP A 160 -12.98 -3.73 15.12
CA TRP A 160 -14.31 -3.96 15.66
C TRP A 160 -14.20 -4.22 17.16
N LYS A 161 -15.07 -3.55 17.93
CA LYS A 161 -15.25 -3.74 19.37
C LYS A 161 -16.73 -3.79 19.67
N SER A 162 -17.14 -4.67 20.57
CA SER A 162 -18.52 -4.78 21.02
C SER A 162 -18.61 -5.44 22.40
N VAL A 163 -19.82 -5.76 22.83
CA VAL A 163 -20.12 -6.55 24.02
C VAL A 163 -21.17 -7.61 23.69
N ASN A 164 -21.07 -8.78 24.30
CA ASN A 164 -22.08 -9.84 24.21
C ASN A 164 -22.72 -10.10 25.57
N ASP A 165 -23.62 -11.07 25.66
CA ASP A 165 -24.35 -11.35 26.91
C ASP A 165 -23.44 -11.77 28.05
N ALA A 166 -22.33 -12.47 27.74
CA ALA A 166 -21.35 -12.89 28.71
C ALA A 166 -20.38 -11.77 29.13
N SER A 167 -20.10 -10.83 28.22
CA SER A 167 -19.05 -9.83 28.40
C SER A 167 -19.58 -8.51 28.99
N LYS A 168 -20.87 -8.22 28.86
CA LYS A 168 -21.49 -6.98 29.37
C LYS A 168 -21.57 -6.88 30.91
N ASP A 169 -21.52 -8.01 31.61
CA ASP A 169 -21.49 -8.09 33.08
C ASP A 169 -20.59 -9.24 33.54
N PHE A 170 -19.34 -9.22 33.07
CA PHE A 170 -18.35 -10.18 33.48
C PHE A 170 -17.75 -9.77 34.82
N ARG A 171 -18.15 -10.45 35.89
CA ARG A 171 -17.67 -10.22 37.28
C ARG A 171 -17.92 -8.77 37.76
N GLY A 172 -19.06 -8.19 37.41
CA GLY A 172 -19.43 -6.82 37.81
C GLY A 172 -18.78 -5.72 36.97
N GLY A 173 -18.25 -6.06 35.79
CA GLY A 173 -17.65 -5.12 34.86
C GLY A 173 -17.88 -5.51 33.40
N VAL A 174 -17.58 -4.57 32.50
CA VAL A 174 -17.71 -4.79 31.05
C VAL A 174 -16.37 -5.28 30.50
N VAL A 175 -16.38 -6.44 29.87
CA VAL A 175 -15.31 -6.92 28.99
C VAL A 175 -15.73 -6.65 27.55
N HIS A 176 -14.84 -6.04 26.77
CA HIS A 176 -15.07 -5.86 25.35
C HIS A 176 -14.61 -7.09 24.57
N ILE A 177 -15.41 -7.49 23.59
CA ILE A 177 -14.98 -8.40 22.54
C ILE A 177 -14.46 -7.60 21.35
N ARG A 178 -13.38 -8.05 20.71
CA ARG A 178 -12.72 -7.33 19.63
C ARG A 178 -12.16 -8.23 18.54
N LEU A 179 -12.03 -7.66 17.33
CA LEU A 179 -11.43 -8.32 16.17
C LEU A 179 -10.30 -7.48 15.59
N PHE A 180 -9.35 -8.18 14.98
CA PHE A 180 -8.15 -7.60 14.40
C PHE A 180 -8.20 -7.70 12.89
N LEU A 181 -7.84 -6.60 12.23
CA LEU A 181 -7.55 -6.55 10.80
C LEU A 181 -6.05 -6.61 10.60
N ARG A 182 -5.59 -7.66 9.94
CA ARG A 182 -4.22 -7.78 9.47
C ARG A 182 -4.19 -7.71 7.96
N THR A 183 -3.41 -6.79 7.42
CA THR A 183 -3.08 -6.73 6.00
C THR A 183 -1.71 -7.36 5.77
N TRP A 184 -1.63 -8.23 4.77
CA TRP A 184 -0.38 -8.79 4.30
C TRP A 184 -0.16 -8.37 2.85
N GLU A 185 1.01 -7.78 2.57
CA GLU A 185 1.44 -7.49 1.20
C GLU A 185 1.85 -8.79 0.52
N ASN A 186 1.24 -9.08 -0.61
CA ASN A 186 1.61 -10.21 -1.43
C ASN A 186 2.94 -9.90 -2.15
N PRO A 187 4.03 -10.64 -1.90
CA PRO A 187 5.29 -10.43 -2.60
C PRO A 187 5.22 -10.82 -4.10
N HIS A 188 4.17 -11.54 -4.50
CA HIS A 188 3.95 -12.02 -5.86
C HIS A 188 2.57 -11.60 -6.40
N PRO A 189 2.26 -10.30 -6.54
CA PRO A 189 0.93 -9.83 -6.96
C PRO A 189 0.51 -10.33 -8.35
N GLY A 190 1.50 -10.58 -9.22
CA GLY A 190 1.27 -11.15 -10.55
C GLY A 190 0.86 -12.63 -10.56
N LYS A 191 1.06 -13.35 -9.45
CA LYS A 191 0.70 -14.78 -9.31
C LYS A 191 -0.72 -14.92 -8.79
N LYS A 192 -1.46 -15.85 -9.38
CA LYS A 192 -2.79 -16.22 -8.89
C LYS A 192 -2.62 -17.00 -7.58
N ILE A 193 -3.27 -16.52 -6.53
CA ILE A 193 -3.41 -17.26 -5.27
C ILE A 193 -4.55 -18.27 -5.49
N GLU A 194 -4.25 -19.56 -5.39
CA GLU A 194 -5.27 -20.60 -5.51
C GLU A 194 -6.00 -20.78 -4.19
N THR A 195 -5.25 -21.08 -3.12
CA THR A 195 -5.84 -21.41 -1.83
C THR A 195 -5.05 -20.88 -0.65
N ILE A 196 -5.72 -20.80 0.49
CA ILE A 196 -5.12 -20.54 1.79
C ILE A 196 -5.32 -21.78 2.68
N THR A 197 -4.26 -22.16 3.38
CA THR A 197 -4.36 -23.05 4.55
C THR A 197 -4.22 -22.21 5.81
N PHE A 198 -5.23 -22.23 6.67
CA PHE A 198 -5.16 -21.62 8.01
C PHE A 198 -4.82 -22.73 9.02
N SER A 199 -3.72 -22.58 9.76
CA SER A 199 -3.22 -23.59 10.72
C SER A 199 -3.03 -23.02 12.11
N SER A 200 -3.36 -23.81 13.12
CA SER A 200 -2.97 -23.60 14.51
C SER A 200 -1.71 -24.39 14.80
N ARG A 201 -0.90 -23.90 15.75
CA ARG A 201 0.20 -24.68 16.33
C ARG A 201 -0.32 -25.77 17.27
N ASN A 202 -1.50 -25.60 17.87
CA ASN A 202 -2.07 -26.47 18.91
C ASN A 202 -1.11 -26.81 20.08
N GLU A 203 -0.12 -25.94 20.31
CA GLU A 203 0.89 -26.06 21.35
C GLU A 203 0.54 -25.21 22.58
N THR A 204 -0.29 -24.18 22.38
CA THR A 204 -0.64 -23.19 23.40
C THR A 204 -2.13 -23.25 23.72
N ILE A 205 -2.56 -22.52 24.76
CA ILE A 205 -3.99 -22.36 25.06
C ILE A 205 -4.68 -21.39 24.10
N SER A 206 -3.92 -20.60 23.33
CA SER A 206 -4.47 -19.59 22.44
C SER A 206 -5.17 -20.26 21.27
N ALA A 207 -6.42 -19.89 21.01
CA ALA A 207 -7.27 -20.55 20.03
C ALA A 207 -7.61 -19.59 18.88
N PRO A 208 -6.82 -19.60 17.80
CA PRO A 208 -6.99 -18.66 16.70
C PRO A 208 -8.24 -19.00 15.89
N PHE A 209 -8.95 -17.95 15.45
CA PHE A 209 -10.12 -18.06 14.60
C PHE A 209 -10.11 -17.01 13.49
N LEU A 210 -10.78 -17.31 12.38
CA LEU A 210 -10.82 -16.47 11.18
C LEU A 210 -12.28 -16.19 10.78
N ILE A 211 -12.63 -14.90 10.72
CA ILE A 211 -13.97 -14.41 10.44
C ILE A 211 -14.19 -14.20 8.94
N ALA A 212 -13.25 -13.53 8.28
CA ALA A 212 -13.34 -13.21 6.86
C ALA A 212 -11.94 -12.99 6.27
N VAL A 213 -11.82 -13.27 4.97
CA VAL A 213 -10.64 -12.91 4.18
C VAL A 213 -11.09 -12.13 2.96
N THR A 214 -10.34 -11.10 2.61
CA THR A 214 -10.52 -10.35 1.38
C THR A 214 -9.19 -10.28 0.65
N ALA A 215 -9.21 -10.62 -0.63
CA ALA A 215 -8.09 -10.41 -1.52
C ALA A 215 -8.30 -9.06 -2.23
N GLU A 216 -7.40 -8.11 -2.02
CA GLU A 216 -7.45 -6.81 -2.67
C GLU A 216 -6.49 -6.81 -3.86
N ALA A 217 -7.04 -6.63 -5.05
CA ALA A 217 -6.28 -6.12 -6.17
C ALA A 217 -6.29 -4.60 -6.00
N LYS A 218 -5.14 -3.98 -5.77
CA LYS A 218 -5.06 -2.53 -5.93
C LYS A 218 -5.49 -2.27 -7.36
N ALA A 219 -6.37 -1.30 -7.56
CA ALA A 219 -6.59 -0.81 -8.91
C ALA A 219 -5.19 -0.41 -9.41
N TYR A 220 -4.65 -1.16 -10.38
CA TYR A 220 -4.07 -0.45 -11.50
C TYR A 220 -5.26 0.35 -12.02
N GLU A 221 -5.39 1.59 -11.56
CA GLU A 221 -6.32 2.50 -12.19
C GLU A 221 -6.05 2.35 -13.68
N ASN A 222 -7.08 1.94 -14.41
CA ASN A 222 -7.08 1.97 -15.85
C ASN A 222 -6.81 3.43 -16.22
N GLY A 223 -5.53 3.76 -16.41
CA GLY A 223 -5.09 5.15 -16.42
C GLY A 223 -3.58 5.36 -16.33
N ILE A 224 -2.79 4.45 -15.76
CA ILE A 224 -1.37 4.35 -16.13
C ILE A 224 -1.07 2.89 -16.32
N SER A 225 -1.38 2.42 -17.52
CA SER A 225 -0.75 1.23 -18.05
C SER A 225 0.74 1.27 -17.70
N GLU A 226 1.27 0.15 -17.24
CA GLU A 226 2.64 -0.25 -17.53
C GLU A 226 2.82 -0.47 -19.05
N GLN A 227 2.22 0.40 -19.88
CA GLN A 227 3.02 0.97 -20.94
C GLN A 227 4.22 1.51 -20.18
N MET A 228 5.38 0.92 -20.43
CA MET A 228 6.42 1.76 -20.99
C MET A 228 5.68 2.81 -21.81
N GLU A 229 5.45 4.01 -21.26
CA GLU A 229 5.45 5.17 -22.14
C GLU A 229 6.61 4.89 -23.07
N PRO A 230 6.40 4.90 -24.40
CA PRO A 230 7.51 4.68 -25.31
C PRO A 230 8.60 5.55 -24.75
N THR A 231 9.77 4.96 -24.47
CA THR A 231 10.93 5.69 -24.01
C THR A 231 11.05 6.85 -24.98
N GLU A 232 10.50 8.02 -24.62
CA GLU A 232 10.85 9.22 -25.33
C GLU A 232 12.34 9.25 -25.07
N PRO A 233 13.17 9.12 -26.12
CA PRO A 233 14.57 9.29 -25.91
C PRO A 233 14.68 10.64 -25.23
N PHE A 234 15.27 10.65 -24.04
CA PHE A 234 15.75 11.88 -23.46
C PHE A 234 16.68 12.45 -24.52
N MET A 235 16.17 13.34 -25.35
CA MET A 235 17.02 14.16 -26.20
C MET A 235 17.72 15.05 -25.20
N GLU A 236 18.99 14.74 -24.94
CA GLU A 236 19.89 15.60 -24.21
C GLU A 236 19.66 17.04 -24.69
N PRO A 237 19.20 17.95 -23.83
CA PRO A 237 19.38 19.36 -24.11
C PRO A 237 20.89 19.55 -24.23
N GLY A 238 21.36 19.82 -25.44
CA GLY A 238 22.77 20.02 -25.70
C GLY A 238 23.35 21.02 -24.69
N GLN A 239 24.22 20.54 -23.81
CA GLN A 239 25.05 21.38 -22.96
C GLN A 239 26.48 20.84 -22.91
N PRO A 240 27.45 21.75 -22.77
CA PRO A 240 28.80 21.56 -23.27
C PRO A 240 29.65 20.80 -22.26
N GLY A 241 30.28 19.70 -22.72
CA GLY A 241 31.52 19.19 -22.17
C GLY A 241 31.49 18.75 -20.71
N ALA A 242 30.73 17.71 -20.37
CA ALA A 242 30.99 16.93 -19.17
C ALA A 242 32.05 15.87 -19.48
N SER A 243 33.19 16.00 -18.81
CA SER A 243 34.34 15.08 -18.82
C SER A 243 33.92 13.62 -18.74
N VAL A 244 34.44 12.79 -19.64
CA VAL A 244 34.36 11.32 -19.60
C VAL A 244 34.97 10.83 -18.29
N ALA A 245 34.13 10.65 -17.26
CA ALA A 245 34.52 9.96 -16.05
C ALA A 245 34.63 8.47 -16.38
N LYS A 246 35.87 7.96 -16.35
CA LYS A 246 36.14 6.52 -16.33
C LYS A 246 35.30 5.92 -15.19
N THR A 247 34.57 4.84 -15.44
CA THR A 247 33.94 4.02 -14.39
C THR A 247 34.97 3.75 -13.29
N ASN A 248 34.80 4.40 -12.14
CA ASN A 248 35.70 4.26 -11.00
C ASN A 248 35.50 2.85 -10.43
N ALA A 249 36.57 2.17 -10.01
CA ALA A 249 36.50 0.82 -9.44
C ALA A 249 35.46 0.66 -8.31
N ASN A 250 35.12 1.77 -7.64
CA ASN A 250 34.08 1.87 -6.61
C ASN A 250 32.66 1.56 -7.11
N GLU A 251 32.29 2.00 -8.32
CA GLU A 251 30.92 1.87 -8.84
C GLU A 251 30.55 0.41 -9.15
N LYS A 252 31.54 -0.38 -9.57
CA LYS A 252 31.37 -1.83 -9.76
C LYS A 252 31.13 -2.55 -8.43
N GLU A 253 31.88 -2.20 -7.38
CA GLU A 253 31.70 -2.78 -6.05
C GLU A 253 30.35 -2.37 -5.44
N ILE A 254 29.96 -1.11 -5.59
CA ILE A 254 28.63 -0.61 -5.20
C ILE A 254 27.54 -1.39 -5.94
N ARG A 255 27.68 -1.58 -7.26
CA ARG A 255 26.74 -2.35 -8.06
C ARG A 255 26.57 -3.77 -7.52
N GLU A 256 27.67 -4.47 -7.27
CA GLU A 256 27.64 -5.85 -6.78
C GLU A 256 26.95 -5.94 -5.41
N LYS A 257 27.20 -4.99 -4.50
CA LYS A 257 26.51 -4.92 -3.19
C LYS A 257 25.01 -4.64 -3.34
N LEU A 258 24.65 -3.65 -4.15
CA LEU A 258 23.25 -3.30 -4.39
C LEU A 258 22.48 -4.46 -5.05
N GLU A 259 23.07 -5.15 -6.03
CA GLU A 259 22.47 -6.34 -6.66
C GLU A 259 22.35 -7.51 -5.67
N GLN A 260 23.32 -7.70 -4.77
CA GLN A 260 23.21 -8.68 -3.66
C GLN A 260 22.05 -8.35 -2.71
N ASN A 261 21.78 -7.07 -2.48
CA ASN A 261 20.64 -6.58 -1.71
C ASN A 261 19.33 -6.56 -2.54
N GLY A 262 19.39 -7.02 -3.79
CA GLY A 262 18.25 -7.19 -4.68
C GLY A 262 17.86 -5.97 -5.47
N ALA A 263 18.70 -4.93 -5.52
CA ALA A 263 18.47 -3.75 -6.34
C ALA A 263 18.37 -4.09 -7.84
N LEU A 264 17.48 -3.41 -8.56
CA LEU A 264 17.47 -3.42 -10.02
C LEU A 264 18.23 -2.18 -10.50
N ILE A 265 19.19 -2.37 -11.40
CA ILE A 265 20.12 -1.33 -11.82
C ILE A 265 20.11 -1.21 -13.34
N GLU A 266 20.00 0.02 -13.85
CA GLU A 266 20.19 0.32 -15.27
C GLU A 266 21.35 1.30 -15.44
N THR A 267 22.09 1.11 -16.54
CA THR A 267 23.26 1.91 -16.88
C THR A 267 23.02 2.75 -18.13
N GLY A 268 23.59 3.96 -18.15
CA GLY A 268 23.62 4.84 -19.31
C GLY A 268 24.78 4.55 -20.25
N GLN A 269 25.02 5.46 -21.19
CA GLN A 269 26.18 5.38 -22.07
C GLN A 269 27.49 5.38 -21.26
N GLY A 270 28.43 4.53 -21.67
CA GLY A 270 29.71 4.37 -20.96
C GLY A 270 29.64 3.50 -19.69
N GLY A 271 28.48 2.92 -19.36
CA GLY A 271 28.33 1.97 -18.26
C GLY A 271 28.09 2.59 -16.88
N ALA A 272 27.92 3.91 -16.80
CA ALA A 272 27.57 4.60 -15.56
C ALA A 272 26.15 4.21 -15.10
N ILE A 273 25.97 3.97 -13.81
CA ILE A 273 24.68 3.67 -13.18
C ILE A 273 23.86 4.95 -13.16
N THR A 274 22.75 4.93 -13.88
CA THR A 274 21.84 6.08 -14.02
C THR A 274 20.50 5.85 -13.32
N LYS A 275 20.15 4.59 -13.03
CA LYS A 275 18.91 4.25 -12.35
C LYS A 275 19.10 3.08 -11.39
N VAL A 276 18.53 3.23 -10.20
CA VAL A 276 18.49 2.20 -9.15
C VAL A 276 17.07 2.07 -8.64
N SER A 277 16.58 0.83 -8.54
CA SER A 277 15.34 0.51 -7.85
C SER A 277 15.63 -0.41 -6.66
N LEU A 278 15.35 0.12 -5.48
CA LEU A 278 15.31 -0.56 -4.20
C LEU A 278 13.86 -0.75 -3.73
N SER A 279 12.90 -0.73 -4.67
CA SER A 279 11.48 -0.85 -4.40
C SER A 279 11.05 -2.30 -4.17
N GLY A 280 10.04 -2.48 -3.32
CA GLY A 280 9.41 -3.77 -3.05
C GLY A 280 10.09 -4.60 -1.95
N PRO A 281 9.53 -5.76 -1.60
CA PRO A 281 10.10 -6.64 -0.58
C PRO A 281 11.46 -7.20 -1.03
N GLY A 282 12.34 -7.55 -0.08
CA GLY A 282 13.63 -8.17 -0.39
C GLY A 282 13.50 -9.51 -1.12
N LEU A 283 14.56 -9.92 -1.82
CA LEU A 283 14.58 -11.16 -2.63
C LEU A 283 14.33 -12.43 -1.81
N VAL A 284 14.45 -12.35 -0.48
CA VAL A 284 14.20 -13.42 0.48
C VAL A 284 13.13 -12.98 1.47
N ALA A 285 12.15 -13.85 1.77
CA ALA A 285 11.13 -13.57 2.78
C ALA A 285 11.78 -13.21 4.13
N GLY A 286 11.46 -12.02 4.67
CA GLY A 286 12.07 -11.47 5.88
C GLY A 286 13.34 -10.65 5.66
N THR A 287 13.80 -10.48 4.41
CA THR A 287 14.85 -9.50 4.09
C THR A 287 14.26 -8.12 3.80
N ILE A 288 14.94 -7.13 4.35
CA ILE A 288 14.62 -5.73 4.22
C ILE A 288 15.31 -5.21 2.95
N ARG A 289 14.57 -4.56 2.05
CA ARG A 289 15.12 -3.95 0.83
C ARG A 289 14.98 -2.44 0.89
N GLY A 290 16.00 -1.73 0.42
CA GLY A 290 16.06 -0.29 0.52
C GLY A 290 16.12 0.12 1.98
N THR A 291 17.18 -0.30 2.66
CA THR A 291 17.54 0.20 4.00
C THR A 291 18.30 1.52 3.89
N ASP A 292 18.53 2.16 5.03
CA ASP A 292 19.40 3.35 5.09
C ASP A 292 20.84 3.02 4.67
N ASP A 293 21.32 1.79 4.94
CA ASP A 293 22.63 1.32 4.47
C ASP A 293 22.71 1.24 2.93
N ASP A 294 21.60 0.87 2.26
CA ASP A 294 21.55 0.91 0.80
C ASP A 294 21.63 2.34 0.27
N LEU A 295 21.04 3.32 0.96
CA LEU A 295 21.11 4.73 0.58
C LEU A 295 22.53 5.29 0.67
N LEU A 296 23.31 4.87 1.66
CA LEU A 296 24.74 5.24 1.75
C LEU A 296 25.52 4.77 0.51
N LEU A 297 25.19 3.60 -0.04
CA LEU A 297 25.80 3.11 -1.28
C LEU A 297 25.30 3.88 -2.51
N VAL A 298 24.01 4.19 -2.55
CA VAL A 298 23.38 4.91 -3.66
C VAL A 298 23.89 6.34 -3.76
N ALA A 299 24.15 7.01 -2.63
CA ALA A 299 24.68 8.38 -2.58
C ALA A 299 26.06 8.52 -3.26
N GLU A 300 26.84 7.44 -3.30
CA GLU A 300 28.16 7.39 -3.94
C GLU A 300 28.10 7.27 -5.48
N LEU A 301 26.90 7.24 -6.07
CA LEU A 301 26.69 7.10 -7.52
C LEU A 301 26.61 8.48 -8.22
N PRO A 302 27.68 8.96 -8.88
CA PRO A 302 27.77 10.34 -9.35
C PRO A 302 26.84 10.69 -10.52
N ASN A 303 26.31 9.66 -11.20
CA ASN A 303 25.47 9.80 -12.39
C ASN A 303 24.03 9.33 -12.18
N LEU A 304 23.65 9.04 -10.93
CA LEU A 304 22.31 8.56 -10.62
C LEU A 304 21.25 9.62 -10.93
N ARG A 305 20.33 9.30 -11.84
CA ARG A 305 19.21 10.17 -12.25
C ARG A 305 17.88 9.72 -11.68
N ILE A 306 17.67 8.42 -11.54
CA ILE A 306 16.37 7.84 -11.17
C ILE A 306 16.55 6.89 -9.99
N LEU A 307 15.82 7.15 -8.91
CA LEU A 307 15.83 6.34 -7.71
C LEU A 307 14.40 5.96 -7.30
N TYR A 308 14.13 4.65 -7.23
CA TYR A 308 12.84 4.13 -6.76
C TYR A 308 12.99 3.42 -5.42
N LEU A 309 12.30 3.94 -4.41
CA LEU A 309 12.27 3.48 -3.02
C LEU A 309 10.85 3.11 -2.58
N ASN A 310 9.99 2.72 -3.51
CA ASN A 310 8.59 2.43 -3.20
C ASN A 310 8.47 1.24 -2.26
N SER A 311 7.70 1.38 -1.18
CA SER A 311 7.51 0.33 -0.17
C SER A 311 8.81 -0.25 0.40
N SER A 312 9.87 0.57 0.48
CA SER A 312 11.13 0.18 1.12
C SER A 312 11.11 0.47 2.62
N SER A 313 12.17 0.08 3.33
CA SER A 313 12.31 0.30 4.78
C SER A 313 13.27 1.43 5.13
N ILE A 314 13.40 2.41 4.23
CA ILE A 314 14.11 3.65 4.51
C ILE A 314 13.43 4.38 5.69
N THR A 315 14.24 5.06 6.47
CA THR A 315 13.76 5.95 7.53
C THR A 315 13.91 7.41 7.13
N ASN A 316 13.33 8.32 7.92
CA ASN A 316 13.56 9.75 7.73
C ASN A 316 15.04 10.12 7.79
N ASP A 317 15.78 9.51 8.73
CA ASP A 317 17.21 9.76 8.94
C ASP A 317 18.03 9.21 7.77
N GLY A 318 17.62 8.08 7.18
CA GLY A 318 18.27 7.52 5.99
C GLY A 318 18.28 8.45 4.79
N LEU A 319 17.30 9.34 4.64
CA LEU A 319 17.27 10.31 3.53
C LEU A 319 18.36 11.38 3.63
N GLU A 320 19.00 11.59 4.78
CA GLU A 320 20.17 12.47 4.93
C GLU A 320 21.28 12.09 3.95
N ALA A 321 21.45 10.79 3.67
CA ALA A 321 22.45 10.30 2.73
C ALA A 321 22.26 10.87 1.30
N LEU A 322 21.04 11.26 0.94
CA LEU A 322 20.74 11.75 -0.41
C LEU A 322 21.04 13.24 -0.60
N GLU A 323 21.29 14.04 0.44
CA GLU A 323 21.41 15.51 0.35
C GLU A 323 22.42 15.98 -0.72
N GLU A 324 23.51 15.24 -0.90
CA GLU A 324 24.57 15.56 -1.88
C GLU A 324 24.35 14.92 -3.26
N THR A 325 23.25 14.17 -3.45
CA THR A 325 22.89 13.50 -4.71
C THR A 325 22.19 14.48 -5.66
N SER A 326 22.78 15.66 -5.87
CA SER A 326 22.31 16.76 -6.76
C SER A 326 22.08 16.34 -8.23
N SER A 327 22.59 15.17 -8.57
CA SER A 327 22.50 14.53 -9.87
C SER A 327 21.13 13.86 -10.10
N LEU A 328 20.33 13.64 -9.05
CA LEU A 328 19.01 13.01 -9.12
C LEU A 328 17.98 13.90 -9.88
N ARG A 329 17.07 13.25 -10.61
CA ARG A 329 15.99 13.89 -11.40
C ARG A 329 14.63 13.29 -11.10
N TRP A 330 14.58 12.01 -10.76
CA TRP A 330 13.35 11.33 -10.38
C TRP A 330 13.55 10.53 -9.09
N LEU A 331 12.74 10.84 -8.09
CA LEU A 331 12.64 10.11 -6.84
C LEU A 331 11.20 9.62 -6.63
N SER A 332 11.06 8.34 -6.28
CA SER A 332 9.76 7.75 -5.91
C SER A 332 9.87 7.14 -4.52
N LEU A 333 9.04 7.61 -3.59
CA LEU A 333 8.99 7.23 -2.17
C LEU A 333 7.60 6.68 -1.79
N ASN A 334 6.84 6.20 -2.77
CA ASN A 334 5.45 5.80 -2.59
C ASN A 334 5.33 4.71 -1.53
N MET A 335 4.32 4.83 -0.68
CA MET A 335 4.02 3.85 0.37
C MET A 335 5.20 3.57 1.31
N THR A 336 6.01 4.58 1.62
CA THR A 336 7.06 4.53 2.66
C THR A 336 6.57 5.18 3.95
N GLN A 337 7.36 5.10 5.03
CA GLN A 337 7.10 5.77 6.30
C GLN A 337 7.74 7.18 6.39
N ILE A 338 8.19 7.72 5.24
CA ILE A 338 8.80 9.05 5.19
C ILE A 338 7.75 10.12 5.49
N GLY A 339 8.01 10.94 6.51
CA GLY A 339 7.17 12.05 6.91
C GLY A 339 7.86 13.39 6.72
N ASP A 340 7.30 14.43 7.35
CA ASP A 340 7.77 15.82 7.20
C ASP A 340 9.24 16.02 7.59
N THR A 341 9.77 15.23 8.54
CA THR A 341 11.19 15.29 8.91
C THR A 341 12.10 14.73 7.83
N GLY A 342 11.74 13.61 7.21
CA GLY A 342 12.51 13.02 6.12
C GLY A 342 12.50 13.88 4.87
N LEU A 343 11.38 14.55 4.58
CA LEU A 343 11.26 15.40 3.39
C LEU A 343 12.21 16.61 3.40
N LYS A 344 12.65 17.06 4.59
CA LYS A 344 13.63 18.15 4.73
C LYS A 344 14.96 17.83 4.06
N HIS A 345 15.39 16.57 4.11
CA HIS A 345 16.63 16.11 3.49
C HIS A 345 16.58 16.15 1.95
N LEU A 346 15.39 16.33 1.36
CA LEU A 346 15.28 16.48 -0.10
C LEU A 346 15.45 17.92 -0.57
N ALA A 347 15.36 18.93 0.31
CA ALA A 347 15.43 20.34 -0.06
C ALA A 347 16.67 20.71 -0.89
N PRO A 348 17.88 20.15 -0.67
CA PRO A 348 19.05 20.42 -1.50
C PRO A 348 18.95 19.88 -2.94
N LEU A 349 18.03 18.95 -3.22
CA LEU A 349 17.87 18.28 -4.52
C LEU A 349 17.09 19.14 -5.52
N THR A 350 17.52 20.38 -5.69
CA THR A 350 16.88 21.43 -6.52
C THR A 350 16.76 21.06 -8.00
N GLN A 351 17.49 20.04 -8.47
CA GLN A 351 17.39 19.52 -9.83
C GLN A 351 16.30 18.46 -10.02
N LEU A 352 15.57 18.08 -8.97
CA LEU A 352 14.53 17.06 -9.06
C LEU A 352 13.38 17.54 -9.95
N GLU A 353 13.00 16.71 -10.92
CA GLU A 353 11.92 16.98 -11.87
C GLU A 353 10.65 16.18 -11.54
N ARG A 354 10.81 15.03 -10.90
CA ARG A 354 9.70 14.14 -10.54
C ARG A 354 9.85 13.63 -9.11
N LEU A 355 8.84 13.88 -8.29
CA LEU A 355 8.76 13.40 -6.92
C LEU A 355 7.41 12.72 -6.70
N ARG A 356 7.44 11.45 -6.27
CA ARG A 356 6.23 10.73 -5.89
C ARG A 356 6.24 10.37 -4.41
N LEU A 357 5.15 10.75 -3.72
CA LEU A 357 4.96 10.65 -2.29
C LEU A 357 3.60 10.00 -1.95
N TYR A 358 3.00 9.28 -2.90
CA TYR A 358 1.70 8.63 -2.72
C TYR A 358 1.67 7.81 -1.44
N ARG A 359 0.64 8.05 -0.62
CA ARG A 359 0.36 7.32 0.62
C ARG A 359 1.54 7.31 1.60
N THR A 360 2.10 8.49 1.85
CA THR A 360 3.11 8.75 2.89
C THR A 360 2.52 9.60 4.02
N PRO A 361 3.07 9.55 5.26
CA PRO A 361 2.58 10.35 6.39
C PRO A 361 2.97 11.85 6.34
N ILE A 362 3.03 12.44 5.14
CA ILE A 362 3.38 13.85 4.93
C ILE A 362 2.17 14.76 5.18
N THR A 363 2.44 15.91 5.78
CA THR A 363 1.46 16.98 6.07
C THR A 363 1.90 18.30 5.42
N ASP A 364 1.09 19.36 5.56
CA ASP A 364 1.45 20.69 5.03
C ASP A 364 2.83 21.16 5.50
N ALA A 365 3.28 20.74 6.68
CA ALA A 365 4.57 21.15 7.24
C ALA A 365 5.75 20.57 6.45
N GLY A 366 5.60 19.37 5.87
CA GLY A 366 6.61 18.77 5.02
C GLY A 366 6.82 19.57 3.75
N LEU A 367 5.74 20.09 3.14
CA LEU A 367 5.78 20.79 1.85
C LEU A 367 6.67 22.03 1.86
N GLU A 368 6.90 22.67 3.01
CA GLU A 368 7.85 23.80 3.15
C GLU A 368 9.24 23.44 2.59
N SER A 369 9.65 22.17 2.70
CA SER A 369 10.92 21.66 2.19
C SER A 369 10.99 21.58 0.66
N LEU A 370 9.84 21.60 -0.02
CA LEU A 370 9.75 21.54 -1.48
C LEU A 370 9.73 22.93 -2.12
N ALA A 371 9.59 24.01 -1.35
CA ALA A 371 9.33 25.36 -1.86
C ALA A 371 10.34 25.85 -2.92
N GLU A 372 11.60 25.42 -2.79
CA GLU A 372 12.72 25.83 -3.66
C GLU A 372 12.99 24.83 -4.81
N MET A 373 12.15 23.79 -4.98
CA MET A 373 12.29 22.82 -6.08
C MET A 373 11.72 23.36 -7.39
N GLU A 374 12.32 24.45 -7.89
CA GLU A 374 11.83 25.17 -9.07
C GLU A 374 11.79 24.32 -10.36
N ASN A 375 12.52 23.21 -10.42
CA ASN A 375 12.56 22.29 -11.57
C ASN A 375 11.50 21.18 -11.49
N LEU A 376 10.71 21.11 -10.42
CA LEU A 376 9.74 20.04 -10.21
C LEU A 376 8.58 20.17 -11.20
N LYS A 377 8.42 19.16 -12.06
CA LYS A 377 7.38 19.07 -13.09
C LYS A 377 6.25 18.13 -12.70
N VAL A 378 6.58 17.04 -12.02
CA VAL A 378 5.60 16.04 -11.58
C VAL A 378 5.70 15.87 -10.07
N LEU A 379 4.59 16.12 -9.39
CA LEU A 379 4.45 15.91 -7.96
C LEU A 379 3.20 15.08 -7.67
N ASP A 380 3.39 13.93 -7.03
CA ASP A 380 2.30 13.07 -6.57
C ASP A 380 2.24 13.11 -5.04
N LEU A 381 1.18 13.72 -4.52
CA LEU A 381 0.83 13.86 -3.10
C LEU A 381 -0.47 13.10 -2.77
N SER A 382 -0.92 12.22 -3.65
CA SER A 382 -2.18 11.52 -3.47
C SER A 382 -2.18 10.68 -2.18
N HIS A 383 -3.33 10.62 -1.51
CA HIS A 383 -3.53 9.90 -0.25
C HIS A 383 -2.56 10.31 0.89
N THR A 384 -2.23 11.61 0.98
CA THR A 384 -1.48 12.21 2.09
C THR A 384 -2.38 13.12 2.95
N ALA A 385 -1.85 13.67 4.04
CA ALA A 385 -2.60 14.54 4.95
C ALA A 385 -2.53 16.04 4.56
N ILE A 386 -2.38 16.35 3.27
CA ILE A 386 -2.33 17.72 2.75
C ILE A 386 -3.70 18.39 2.79
N THR A 387 -3.71 19.67 3.17
CA THR A 387 -4.87 20.56 3.19
C THR A 387 -4.64 21.80 2.32
N ASP A 388 -5.65 22.66 2.20
CA ASP A 388 -5.53 23.95 1.51
C ASP A 388 -4.39 24.84 2.03
N ARG A 389 -3.95 24.64 3.29
CA ARG A 389 -2.80 25.37 3.85
C ARG A 389 -1.51 24.99 3.13
N GLY A 390 -1.32 23.72 2.82
CA GLY A 390 -0.14 23.21 2.10
C GLY A 390 -0.06 23.70 0.66
N LEU A 391 -1.20 23.92 0.00
CA LEU A 391 -1.26 24.38 -1.39
C LEU A 391 -0.57 25.74 -1.61
N LYS A 392 -0.49 26.59 -0.57
CA LYS A 392 0.22 27.87 -0.63
C LYS A 392 1.70 27.70 -0.94
N VAL A 393 2.32 26.61 -0.49
CA VAL A 393 3.72 26.30 -0.79
C VAL A 393 3.87 25.85 -2.24
N LEU A 394 2.95 25.00 -2.71
CA LEU A 394 2.96 24.48 -4.08
C LEU A 394 2.81 25.58 -5.14
N ALA A 395 2.17 26.70 -4.79
CA ALA A 395 2.07 27.85 -5.67
C ALA A 395 3.43 28.43 -6.11
N GLY A 396 4.52 28.17 -5.36
CA GLY A 396 5.88 28.54 -5.74
C GLY A 396 6.48 27.69 -6.87
N LEU A 397 5.95 26.49 -7.12
CA LEU A 397 6.52 25.51 -8.04
C LEU A 397 6.08 25.77 -9.48
N LYS A 398 6.65 26.82 -10.10
CA LYS A 398 6.21 27.33 -11.40
C LYS A 398 6.43 26.39 -12.57
N SER A 399 7.32 25.40 -12.43
CA SER A 399 7.58 24.39 -13.46
C SER A 399 6.68 23.16 -13.37
N LEU A 400 5.74 23.12 -12.41
CA LEU A 400 4.79 22.00 -12.35
C LEU A 400 4.05 21.88 -13.69
N GLU A 401 3.86 20.64 -14.08
CA GLU A 401 3.08 20.20 -15.25
C GLU A 401 1.99 19.24 -14.81
N LYS A 402 2.26 18.40 -13.79
CA LYS A 402 1.32 17.43 -13.22
C LYS A 402 1.38 17.45 -11.70
N LEU A 403 0.23 17.57 -11.06
CA LEU A 403 0.05 17.53 -9.62
C LEU A 403 -1.12 16.61 -9.26
N ASP A 404 -0.86 15.56 -8.50
CA ASP A 404 -1.90 14.68 -7.98
C ASP A 404 -2.12 14.93 -6.48
N LEU A 405 -3.35 15.31 -6.13
CA LEU A 405 -3.85 15.58 -4.78
C LEU A 405 -5.03 14.66 -4.43
N SER A 406 -5.28 13.62 -5.24
CA SER A 406 -6.42 12.71 -5.06
C SER A 406 -6.38 12.07 -3.67
N GLY A 407 -7.51 12.05 -2.98
CA GLY A 407 -7.60 11.45 -1.63
C GLY A 407 -6.87 12.23 -0.53
N THR A 408 -6.59 13.53 -0.75
CA THR A 408 -6.14 14.46 0.31
C THR A 408 -7.33 15.19 0.94
N GLN A 409 -7.06 16.19 1.81
CA GLN A 409 -8.07 17.01 2.47
C GLN A 409 -8.18 18.42 1.84
N VAL A 410 -7.76 18.57 0.58
CA VAL A 410 -7.88 19.81 -0.17
C VAL A 410 -9.34 20.03 -0.60
N THR A 411 -9.75 21.29 -0.69
CA THR A 411 -11.08 21.67 -1.15
C THR A 411 -11.05 22.09 -2.61
N GLU A 412 -12.23 22.11 -3.25
CA GLU A 412 -12.39 22.64 -4.61
C GLU A 412 -11.96 24.11 -4.67
N GLU A 413 -12.30 24.90 -3.66
CA GLU A 413 -11.88 26.29 -3.54
C GLU A 413 -10.35 26.44 -3.42
N GLY A 414 -9.71 25.58 -2.61
CA GLY A 414 -8.26 25.58 -2.45
C GLY A 414 -7.52 25.28 -3.75
N VAL A 415 -7.99 24.27 -4.50
CA VAL A 415 -7.40 23.92 -5.80
C VAL A 415 -7.69 24.97 -6.86
N ALA A 416 -8.89 25.58 -6.88
CA ALA A 416 -9.18 26.70 -7.77
C ALA A 416 -8.20 27.87 -7.57
N GLN A 417 -7.92 28.24 -6.31
CA GLN A 417 -6.94 29.27 -5.98
C GLN A 417 -5.50 28.90 -6.38
N LEU A 418 -5.14 27.62 -6.27
CA LEU A 418 -3.83 27.14 -6.72
C LEU A 418 -3.69 27.24 -8.24
N LYS A 419 -4.73 26.86 -9.00
CA LYS A 419 -4.75 26.94 -10.47
C LYS A 419 -4.54 28.37 -10.98
N GLU A 420 -5.06 29.38 -10.28
CA GLU A 420 -4.82 30.79 -10.63
C GLU A 420 -3.35 31.22 -10.47
N GLN A 421 -2.57 30.51 -9.67
CA GLN A 421 -1.17 30.84 -9.34
C GLN A 421 -0.15 30.03 -10.14
N LEU A 422 -0.56 28.89 -10.71
CA LEU A 422 0.28 28.01 -11.51
C LEU A 422 0.12 28.27 -13.02
N SER A 423 0.94 27.58 -13.81
CA SER A 423 0.80 27.57 -15.27
C SER A 423 -0.58 27.02 -15.66
N PRO A 424 -1.29 27.60 -16.64
CA PRO A 424 -2.60 27.13 -17.09
C PRO A 424 -2.55 25.74 -17.76
N LYS A 425 -1.35 25.21 -18.01
CA LYS A 425 -1.14 23.86 -18.55
C LYS A 425 -0.99 22.79 -17.46
N VAL A 426 -0.96 23.17 -16.19
CA VAL A 426 -0.85 22.19 -15.10
C VAL A 426 -2.11 21.32 -15.09
N GLU A 427 -1.88 20.01 -15.16
CA GLU A 427 -2.88 18.99 -14.87
C GLU A 427 -2.93 18.79 -13.35
N ILE A 428 -4.09 19.06 -12.73
CA ILE A 428 -4.32 18.82 -11.30
C ILE A 428 -5.47 17.83 -11.14
N ASP A 429 -5.16 16.67 -10.58
CA ASP A 429 -6.11 15.65 -10.11
C ASP A 429 -6.30 15.82 -8.60
N TYR A 430 -7.54 15.85 -8.09
CA TYR A 430 -7.83 16.12 -6.67
C TYR A 430 -9.20 15.63 -6.22
#